data_AF-K2B920-F1
#
_entry.id   AF-K2B920-F1
#
_cell.length_a   1.000
_cell.length_b   1.000
_cell.length_c   1.000
_cell.angle_alpha   90.00
_cell.angle_beta   90.00
_cell.angle_gamma   90.00
#
_symmetry.space_group_name_H-M   'P 1'
#
loop_
_entity.id
_entity.type
_entity.pdbx_description
1 polymer ?
#
loop_
_entity_poly.entity_id
_entity_poly.type
_entity_poly.pdbx_seq_one_letter_code
_entity_poly.pdbx_strand_id
1 'polypeptide(L)'
;MDHPVATEHTMYSATEKLWETAEKRKLNAKDKDGNGWDADFVKYSFKEDAKENKRALSQKINFNFWEGYSDYSVEWNYDKASNVYLRSNGGKAHFDKNTDKQMSANNIIVLFMRESRANDGYEGNLHMLYGTRGKGKAIIFQDGGKINGTWSKKDRASRLSLYDETGQEIKLNRGLIWFEILDIGAPVVVK
;
A
#
# COMPACT_ATOMS: atom_id res chain seq x y z
N MET A 1 11.43 -7.01 23.10
CA MET A 1 11.80 -7.78 21.89
C MET A 1 12.62 -8.96 22.35
N ASP A 2 12.46 -10.12 21.72
CA ASP A 2 13.04 -11.38 22.20
C ASP A 2 14.47 -11.61 21.68
N HIS A 3 15.03 -10.61 20.98
CA HIS A 3 16.40 -10.58 20.47
C HIS A 3 16.89 -9.12 20.40
N PRO A 4 18.22 -8.89 20.35
CA PRO A 4 18.79 -7.57 20.12
C PRO A 4 18.35 -7.01 18.76
N VAL A 5 17.93 -5.76 18.74
CA VAL A 5 17.55 -5.03 17.55
C VAL A 5 18.39 -3.77 17.44
N ALA A 6 18.89 -3.47 16.24
CA ALA A 6 19.72 -2.30 15.99
C ALA A 6 18.96 -1.02 16.35
N THR A 7 19.67 -0.02 16.89
CA THR A 7 19.06 1.18 17.48
C THR A 7 18.13 1.90 16.51
N GLU A 8 18.50 1.97 15.23
CA GLU A 8 17.72 2.55 14.12
C GLU A 8 16.34 1.89 13.91
N HIS A 9 16.09 0.72 14.48
CA HIS A 9 14.83 -0.02 14.41
C HIS A 9 14.06 -0.08 15.74
N THR A 10 14.52 0.65 16.77
CA THR A 10 13.91 0.66 18.11
C THR A 10 13.02 1.87 18.41
N MET A 11 12.91 2.80 17.46
CA MET A 11 12.16 4.04 17.66
C MET A 11 10.68 3.85 17.36
N TYR A 12 9.83 4.11 18.35
CA TYR A 12 8.37 4.03 18.24
C TYR A 12 7.70 5.31 18.77
N SER A 13 6.48 5.57 18.31
CA SER A 13 5.61 6.63 18.83
C SER A 13 4.19 6.09 19.06
N ALA A 14 3.34 6.90 19.68
CA ALA A 14 1.92 6.62 19.88
C ALA A 14 1.09 7.78 19.33
N THR A 15 -0.10 7.50 18.81
CA THR A 15 -0.98 8.49 18.18
C THR A 15 -1.30 9.64 19.14
N GLU A 16 -1.49 9.36 20.43
CA GLU A 16 -1.74 10.35 21.48
C GLU A 16 -0.57 11.34 21.59
N LYS A 17 0.68 10.85 21.60
CA LYS A 17 1.88 11.69 21.67
C LYS A 17 2.06 12.53 20.40
N LEU A 18 1.66 12.00 19.24
CA LEU A 18 1.66 12.76 17.99
C LEU A 18 0.66 13.93 18.06
N TRP A 19 -0.53 13.72 18.61
CA TRP A 19 -1.53 14.78 18.81
C TRP A 19 -1.07 15.85 19.79
N GLU A 20 -0.51 15.47 20.94
CA GLU A 20 0.07 16.42 21.90
C GLU A 20 1.17 17.29 21.27
N THR A 21 2.00 16.68 20.41
CA THR A 21 3.07 17.40 19.71
C THR A 21 2.50 18.33 18.65
N ALA A 22 1.47 17.89 17.93
CA ALA A 22 0.79 18.71 16.92
C ALA A 22 0.16 19.96 17.56
N GLU A 23 -0.51 19.82 18.70
CA GLU A 23 -1.10 20.93 19.45
C GLU A 23 -0.04 21.96 19.88
N LYS A 24 1.07 21.51 20.47
CA LYS A 24 2.20 22.38 20.85
C LYS A 24 2.79 23.13 19.65
N ARG A 25 2.75 22.53 18.47
CA ARG A 25 3.19 23.13 17.19
C ARG A 25 2.10 23.92 16.48
N LYS A 26 0.90 24.02 17.06
CA LYS A 26 -0.30 24.66 16.48
C LYS A 26 -0.70 24.04 15.12
N LEU A 27 -0.42 22.74 14.94
CA LEU A 27 -0.86 21.94 13.81
C LEU A 27 -2.22 21.34 14.15
N ASN A 28 -3.29 22.02 13.75
CA ASN A 28 -4.66 21.67 14.12
C ASN A 28 -5.43 21.08 12.93
N ALA A 29 -6.65 20.58 13.20
CA ALA A 29 -7.55 20.10 12.15
C ALA A 29 -8.02 21.21 11.19
N LYS A 30 -7.78 22.47 11.54
CA LYS A 30 -8.08 23.63 10.70
C LYS A 30 -6.81 24.44 10.45
N ASP A 31 -6.72 25.00 9.25
CA ASP A 31 -5.70 25.98 8.92
C ASP A 31 -5.94 27.33 9.63
N LYS A 32 -5.05 28.30 9.39
CA LYS A 32 -5.14 29.66 9.96
C LYS A 32 -6.39 30.45 9.54
N ASP A 33 -7.02 30.05 8.43
CA ASP A 33 -8.19 30.70 7.86
C ASP A 33 -9.49 29.95 8.26
N GLY A 34 -9.37 28.87 9.05
CA GLY A 34 -10.47 28.09 9.60
C GLY A 34 -10.93 26.92 8.71
N ASN A 35 -10.26 26.66 7.60
CA ASN A 35 -10.61 25.57 6.69
C ASN A 35 -10.11 24.23 7.24
N GLY A 36 -10.95 23.19 7.18
CA GLY A 36 -10.58 21.84 7.56
C GLY A 36 -9.53 21.25 6.62
N TRP A 37 -8.59 20.47 7.16
CA TRP A 37 -7.60 19.75 6.34
C TRP A 37 -8.24 18.76 5.34
N ASP A 38 -9.47 18.35 5.62
CA ASP A 38 -10.27 17.41 4.84
C ASP A 38 -11.19 18.07 3.81
N ALA A 39 -11.20 19.41 3.72
CA ALA A 39 -12.08 20.15 2.82
C ALA A 39 -11.96 19.69 1.34
N ASP A 40 -10.74 19.39 0.90
CA ASP A 40 -10.45 18.89 -0.46
C ASP A 40 -10.18 17.37 -0.49
N PHE A 41 -10.54 16.64 0.58
CA PHE A 41 -10.28 15.21 0.65
C PHE A 41 -11.19 14.44 -0.31
N VAL A 42 -10.58 13.84 -1.32
CA VAL A 42 -11.28 12.98 -2.27
C VAL A 42 -11.26 11.53 -1.77
N LYS A 43 -12.43 10.97 -1.45
CA LYS A 43 -12.58 9.56 -1.06
C LYS A 43 -12.48 8.65 -2.28
N TYR A 44 -11.94 7.44 -2.12
CA TYR A 44 -12.12 6.38 -3.12
C TYR A 44 -13.59 5.98 -3.24
N SER A 45 -13.96 5.48 -4.42
CA SER A 45 -15.27 4.86 -4.63
C SER A 45 -15.24 3.42 -4.14
N PHE A 46 -16.33 3.00 -3.50
CA PHE A 46 -16.46 1.67 -2.92
C PHE A 46 -17.62 0.90 -3.52
N LYS A 47 -17.51 -0.41 -3.49
CA LYS A 47 -18.59 -1.36 -3.78
C LYS A 47 -18.76 -2.33 -2.61
N GLU A 48 -19.89 -3.00 -2.60
CA GLU A 48 -20.08 -4.17 -1.74
C GLU A 48 -19.23 -5.35 -2.26
N ASP A 49 -18.85 -6.21 -1.33
CA ASP A 49 -18.09 -7.42 -1.62
C ASP A 49 -18.85 -8.32 -2.60
N ALA A 50 -18.11 -9.06 -3.42
CA ALA A 50 -18.73 -10.11 -4.23
C ALA A 50 -19.41 -11.13 -3.32
N LYS A 51 -20.57 -11.65 -3.76
CA LYS A 51 -21.21 -12.81 -3.12
C LYS A 51 -20.23 -13.98 -3.07
N GLU A 52 -20.29 -14.77 -2.01
CA GLU A 52 -19.33 -15.87 -1.77
C GLU A 52 -19.18 -16.84 -2.96
N ASN A 53 -20.29 -17.14 -3.65
CA ASN A 53 -20.29 -17.99 -4.84
C ASN A 53 -19.70 -17.34 -6.11
N LYS A 54 -19.38 -16.05 -6.07
CA LYS A 54 -18.71 -15.29 -7.14
C LYS A 54 -17.26 -14.95 -6.82
N ARG A 55 -16.80 -15.22 -5.58
CA ARG A 55 -15.40 -15.06 -5.18
C ARG A 55 -14.55 -16.20 -5.75
N ALA A 56 -13.29 -15.90 -6.09
CA ALA A 56 -12.34 -16.93 -6.49
C ALA A 56 -12.10 -17.93 -5.35
N LEU A 57 -11.68 -19.17 -5.67
CA LEU A 57 -11.39 -20.18 -4.66
C LEU A 57 -10.09 -19.88 -3.89
N SER A 58 -9.08 -19.44 -4.63
CA SER A 58 -7.77 -19.08 -4.11
C SER A 58 -7.09 -18.15 -5.09
N GLN A 59 -6.18 -17.32 -4.59
CA GLN A 59 -5.24 -16.55 -5.39
C GLN A 59 -4.01 -16.28 -4.56
N LYS A 60 -2.84 -16.38 -5.18
CA LYS A 60 -1.55 -16.04 -4.59
C LYS A 60 -0.86 -15.00 -5.45
N ILE A 61 -0.48 -13.88 -4.85
CA ILE A 61 0.22 -12.78 -5.51
C ILE A 61 1.61 -12.72 -4.91
N ASN A 62 2.65 -12.80 -5.73
CA ASN A 62 4.04 -12.77 -5.28
C ASN A 62 4.86 -11.79 -6.11
N PHE A 63 5.70 -11.02 -5.44
CA PHE A 63 6.67 -10.12 -6.04
C PHE A 63 7.81 -9.87 -5.05
N ASN A 64 8.88 -9.24 -5.52
CA ASN A 64 10.05 -8.97 -4.71
C ASN A 64 10.50 -7.51 -4.92
N PHE A 65 10.82 -6.82 -3.83
CA PHE A 65 11.28 -5.44 -3.89
C PHE A 65 12.76 -5.30 -4.20
N TRP A 66 13.57 -6.33 -3.92
CA TRP A 66 15.01 -6.26 -4.15
C TRP A 66 15.56 -7.58 -4.67
N GLU A 67 15.98 -7.59 -5.93
CA GLU A 67 16.57 -8.76 -6.57
C GLU A 67 17.78 -9.32 -5.80
N GLY A 68 17.77 -10.64 -5.54
CA GLY A 68 18.82 -11.31 -4.77
C GLY A 68 18.62 -11.31 -3.25
N TYR A 69 17.60 -10.60 -2.73
CA TYR A 69 17.30 -10.55 -1.29
C TYR A 69 15.89 -11.06 -1.01
N SER A 70 15.77 -12.36 -0.74
CA SER A 70 14.49 -13.02 -0.50
C SER A 70 13.73 -12.48 0.71
N ASP A 71 14.42 -11.86 1.66
CA ASP A 71 13.80 -11.26 2.85
C ASP A 71 12.85 -10.12 2.51
N TYR A 72 13.02 -9.48 1.34
CA TYR A 72 12.12 -8.45 0.81
C TYR A 72 11.03 -8.98 -0.12
N SER A 73 10.94 -10.31 -0.28
CA SER A 73 9.85 -10.92 -1.05
C SER A 73 8.54 -10.83 -0.29
N VAL A 74 7.48 -10.42 -0.98
CA VAL A 74 6.14 -10.30 -0.43
C VAL A 74 5.21 -11.28 -1.12
N GLU A 75 4.34 -11.88 -0.32
CA GLU A 75 3.27 -12.73 -0.81
C GLU A 75 1.95 -12.32 -0.17
N TRP A 76 0.90 -12.25 -0.99
CA TRP A 76 -0.47 -12.07 -0.56
C TRP A 76 -1.26 -13.32 -0.93
N ASN A 77 -1.86 -13.97 0.07
CA ASN A 77 -2.66 -15.17 -0.08
C ASN A 77 -4.12 -14.84 0.18
N TYR A 78 -4.97 -15.02 -0.83
CA TYR A 78 -6.39 -14.75 -0.72
C TYR A 78 -7.11 -15.82 0.12
N ASP A 79 -7.83 -15.38 1.14
CA ASP A 79 -8.76 -16.19 1.92
C ASP A 79 -10.21 -15.88 1.51
N LYS A 80 -10.87 -16.86 0.88
CA LYS A 80 -12.24 -16.71 0.36
C LYS A 80 -13.26 -16.51 1.49
N ALA A 81 -13.06 -17.16 2.64
CA ALA A 81 -14.01 -17.17 3.74
C ALA A 81 -14.15 -15.77 4.35
N SER A 82 -13.03 -15.14 4.67
CA SER A 82 -12.99 -13.78 5.23
C SER A 82 -12.90 -12.66 4.17
N ASN A 83 -12.75 -13.00 2.88
CA ASN A 83 -12.65 -12.08 1.75
C ASN A 83 -11.50 -11.06 1.88
N VAL A 84 -10.34 -11.51 2.37
CA VAL A 84 -9.14 -10.69 2.50
C VAL A 84 -7.93 -11.43 1.95
N TYR A 85 -6.85 -10.69 1.71
CA TYR A 85 -5.54 -11.22 1.39
C TYR A 85 -4.68 -11.17 2.66
N LEU A 86 -4.07 -12.29 3.02
CA LEU A 86 -3.13 -12.43 4.14
C LEU A 86 -1.71 -12.18 3.67
N ARG A 87 -0.96 -11.33 4.39
CA ARG A 87 0.40 -10.94 4.00
C ARG A 87 1.46 -11.86 4.60
N SER A 88 2.43 -12.21 3.77
CA SER A 88 3.71 -12.80 4.18
C SER A 88 4.86 -11.93 3.67
N ASN A 89 5.96 -11.86 4.43
CA ASN A 89 7.20 -11.18 4.08
C ASN A 89 8.38 -12.12 4.35
N GLY A 90 9.34 -12.19 3.43
CA GLY A 90 10.53 -13.04 3.63
C GLY A 90 10.18 -14.50 3.92
N GLY A 91 9.10 -15.01 3.30
CA GLY A 91 8.62 -16.38 3.49
C GLY A 91 7.87 -16.65 4.80
N LYS A 92 7.64 -15.65 5.65
CA LYS A 92 6.92 -15.79 6.93
C LYS A 92 5.65 -14.94 6.96
N ALA A 93 4.62 -15.40 7.66
CA ALA A 93 3.43 -14.60 7.92
C ALA A 93 3.82 -13.28 8.63
N HIS A 94 3.31 -12.15 8.15
CA HIS A 94 3.63 -10.84 8.69
C HIS A 94 2.60 -10.46 9.76
N PHE A 95 3.02 -10.37 11.02
CA PHE A 95 2.13 -10.09 12.15
C PHE A 95 2.28 -8.64 12.66
N ASP A 96 1.17 -8.03 13.05
CA ASP A 96 1.18 -6.80 13.85
C ASP A 96 1.51 -7.14 15.31
N LYS A 97 2.59 -6.57 15.83
CA LYS A 97 3.09 -6.84 17.19
C LYS A 97 2.15 -6.38 18.31
N ASN A 98 1.26 -5.43 18.06
CA ASN A 98 0.33 -4.94 19.07
C ASN A 98 -0.90 -5.84 19.22
N THR A 99 -1.23 -6.62 18.19
CA THR A 99 -2.47 -7.41 18.15
C THR A 99 -2.23 -8.90 17.95
N ASP A 100 -1.00 -9.30 17.61
CA ASP A 100 -0.62 -10.66 17.21
C ASP A 100 -1.50 -11.23 16.08
N LYS A 101 -2.10 -10.36 15.27
CA LYS A 101 -2.87 -10.74 14.08
C LYS A 101 -2.00 -10.64 12.84
N GLN A 102 -2.14 -11.61 11.94
CA GLN A 102 -1.52 -11.53 10.64
C GLN A 102 -2.10 -10.33 9.89
N MET A 103 -1.24 -9.52 9.29
CA MET A 103 -1.66 -8.39 8.47
C MET A 103 -2.47 -8.89 7.29
N SER A 104 -3.58 -8.21 7.02
CA SER A 104 -4.48 -8.55 5.93
C SER A 104 -5.07 -7.30 5.30
N ALA A 105 -5.47 -7.38 4.03
CA ALA A 105 -6.19 -6.30 3.36
C ALA A 105 -7.27 -6.82 2.40
N ASN A 106 -8.34 -6.04 2.20
CA ASN A 106 -9.41 -6.38 1.26
C ASN A 106 -9.00 -6.09 -0.19
N ASN A 107 -8.15 -5.08 -0.38
CA ASN A 107 -7.70 -4.61 -1.68
C ASN A 107 -6.17 -4.54 -1.71
N ILE A 108 -5.54 -5.22 -2.67
CA ILE A 108 -4.11 -5.08 -2.95
C ILE A 108 -3.94 -4.35 -4.28
N ILE A 109 -3.25 -3.23 -4.25
CA ILE A 109 -3.03 -2.37 -5.42
C ILE A 109 -1.53 -2.35 -5.71
N VAL A 110 -1.13 -3.03 -6.77
CA VAL A 110 0.26 -2.98 -7.25
C VAL A 110 0.37 -1.84 -8.27
N LEU A 111 1.24 -0.87 -7.99
CA LEU A 111 1.50 0.28 -8.82
C LEU A 111 2.89 0.18 -9.42
N PHE A 112 3.02 0.42 -10.73
CA PHE A 112 4.32 0.49 -11.40
C PHE A 112 4.72 1.96 -11.58
N MET A 113 5.82 2.35 -10.95
CA MET A 113 6.35 3.72 -10.97
C MET A 113 7.81 3.71 -11.37
N ARG A 114 8.28 4.74 -12.08
CA ARG A 114 9.69 4.84 -12.43
C ARG A 114 10.52 4.97 -11.16
N GLU A 115 11.41 4.03 -10.95
CA GLU A 115 12.41 4.07 -9.89
C GLU A 115 13.71 4.74 -10.39
N SER A 116 14.40 5.47 -9.51
CA SER A 116 15.71 6.05 -9.79
C SER A 116 16.51 6.23 -8.51
N ARG A 117 17.84 6.23 -8.60
CA ARG A 117 18.70 6.56 -7.45
C ARG A 117 18.50 8.01 -7.00
N ALA A 118 18.55 8.25 -5.69
CA ALA A 118 18.40 9.58 -5.12
C ALA A 118 19.57 10.50 -5.43
N ASN A 119 20.78 9.94 -5.65
CA ASN A 119 22.02 10.70 -5.89
C ASN A 119 22.29 11.75 -4.79
N ASP A 120 22.02 11.39 -3.54
CA ASP A 120 22.11 12.27 -2.37
C ASP A 120 23.45 12.15 -1.62
N GLY A 121 24.42 11.44 -2.21
CA GLY A 121 25.75 11.25 -1.63
C GLY A 121 25.84 10.10 -0.62
N TYR A 122 24.78 9.31 -0.42
CA TYR A 122 24.84 8.11 0.41
C TYR A 122 25.75 7.03 -0.20
N GLU A 123 26.46 6.28 0.65
CA GLU A 123 27.37 5.23 0.21
C GLU A 123 26.65 4.17 -0.63
N GLY A 124 27.24 3.80 -1.78
CA GLY A 124 26.63 2.87 -2.73
C GLY A 124 25.39 3.41 -3.47
N ASN A 125 24.98 4.66 -3.22
CA ASN A 125 23.82 5.32 -3.83
C ASN A 125 22.55 4.47 -3.74
N LEU A 126 22.31 3.87 -2.55
CA LEU A 126 21.26 2.87 -2.35
C LEU A 126 19.87 3.47 -2.09
N HIS A 127 19.77 4.77 -1.83
CA HIS A 127 18.48 5.43 -1.67
C HIS A 127 17.72 5.53 -2.99
N MET A 128 16.43 5.20 -2.95
CA MET A 128 15.56 5.13 -4.13
C MET A 128 14.51 6.24 -4.09
N LEU A 129 14.24 6.81 -5.27
CA LEU A 129 13.15 7.73 -5.53
C LEU A 129 12.16 7.09 -6.50
N TYR A 130 10.86 7.30 -6.24
CA TYR A 130 9.78 6.88 -7.13
C TYR A 130 9.08 8.08 -7.76
N GLY A 131 8.87 8.00 -9.08
CA GLY A 131 8.12 8.98 -9.86
C GLY A 131 6.62 8.89 -9.58
N THR A 132 6.16 9.47 -8.47
CA THR A 132 4.76 9.37 -8.00
C THR A 132 3.77 10.30 -8.71
N ARG A 133 4.20 11.10 -9.69
CA ARG A 133 3.33 11.99 -10.48
C ARG A 133 3.22 11.48 -11.92
N GLY A 134 2.08 11.72 -12.54
CA GLY A 134 1.79 11.28 -13.91
C GLY A 134 0.85 10.09 -13.91
N LYS A 135 1.11 9.14 -14.80
CA LYS A 135 0.29 7.94 -14.99
C LYS A 135 1.16 6.70 -15.19
N GLY A 136 0.65 5.54 -14.80
CA GLY A 136 1.37 4.27 -14.96
C GLY A 136 0.44 3.07 -14.89
N LYS A 137 0.99 1.87 -15.07
CA LYS A 137 0.23 0.63 -14.97
C LYS A 137 -0.09 0.31 -13.51
N ALA A 138 -1.22 -0.34 -13.29
CA ALA A 138 -1.61 -0.89 -12.00
C ALA A 138 -2.18 -2.30 -12.17
N ILE A 139 -2.09 -3.11 -11.13
CA ILE A 139 -2.86 -4.35 -10.99
C ILE A 139 -3.61 -4.27 -9.67
N ILE A 140 -4.93 -4.44 -9.74
CA ILE A 140 -5.83 -4.35 -8.61
C ILE A 140 -6.33 -5.75 -8.29
N PHE A 141 -6.23 -6.14 -7.02
CA PHE A 141 -6.73 -7.42 -6.52
C PHE A 141 -7.79 -7.17 -5.45
N GLN A 142 -8.98 -7.74 -5.66
CA GLN A 142 -10.14 -7.70 -4.76
C GLN A 142 -11.05 -8.90 -5.04
N ASP A 143 -11.74 -9.44 -4.03
CA ASP A 143 -12.59 -10.64 -4.13
C ASP A 143 -11.90 -11.91 -4.70
N GLY A 144 -10.57 -12.00 -4.59
CA GLY A 144 -9.74 -13.04 -5.22
C GLY A 144 -9.58 -12.89 -6.74
N GLY A 145 -10.11 -11.80 -7.31
CA GLY A 145 -9.99 -11.45 -8.71
C GLY A 145 -8.78 -10.55 -8.98
N LYS A 146 -8.39 -10.48 -10.26
CA LYS A 146 -7.34 -9.60 -10.77
C LYS A 146 -7.93 -8.67 -11.82
N ILE A 147 -7.66 -7.38 -11.69
CA ILE A 147 -8.04 -6.34 -12.64
C ILE A 147 -6.76 -5.66 -13.10
N ASN A 148 -6.44 -5.75 -14.39
CA ASN A 148 -5.39 -4.92 -14.98
C ASN A 148 -5.94 -3.49 -15.11
N GLY A 149 -5.10 -2.49 -14.89
CA GLY A 149 -5.55 -1.12 -14.92
C GLY A 149 -4.41 -0.13 -14.99
N THR A 150 -4.74 1.13 -14.68
CA THR A 150 -3.78 2.22 -14.62
C THR A 150 -4.00 3.07 -13.37
N TRP A 151 -2.94 3.77 -12.96
CA TRP A 151 -3.02 4.83 -11.98
C TRP A 151 -2.74 6.19 -12.63
N SER A 152 -3.29 7.25 -12.05
CA SER A 152 -2.97 8.63 -12.41
C SER A 152 -2.94 9.52 -11.17
N LYS A 153 -1.96 10.42 -11.09
CA LYS A 153 -1.80 11.40 -10.02
C LYS A 153 -1.24 12.69 -10.59
N LYS A 154 -2.06 13.74 -10.63
CA LYS A 154 -1.74 15.02 -11.28
C LYS A 154 -0.53 15.73 -10.63
N ASP A 155 -0.58 15.91 -9.32
CA ASP A 155 0.46 16.63 -8.55
C ASP A 155 0.64 16.03 -7.16
N ARG A 156 1.46 16.66 -6.31
CA ARG A 156 1.77 16.17 -4.96
C ARG A 156 0.53 16.08 -4.06
N ALA A 157 -0.39 17.05 -4.15
CA ALA A 157 -1.55 17.15 -3.27
C ALA A 157 -2.74 16.32 -3.78
N SER A 158 -2.79 16.05 -5.10
CA SER A 158 -3.85 15.24 -5.71
C SER A 158 -3.86 13.80 -5.17
N ARG A 159 -5.06 13.26 -4.92
CA ARG A 159 -5.26 11.82 -4.71
C ARG A 159 -4.84 11.04 -5.96
N LEU A 160 -4.25 9.86 -5.78
CA LEU A 160 -4.07 8.90 -6.86
C LEU A 160 -5.43 8.32 -7.26
N SER A 161 -5.70 8.20 -8.56
CA SER A 161 -6.91 7.57 -9.11
C SER A 161 -6.54 6.28 -9.81
N LEU A 162 -7.43 5.28 -9.73
CA LEU A 162 -7.27 3.95 -10.33
C LEU A 162 -8.34 3.74 -11.40
N TYR A 163 -7.95 3.24 -12.56
CA TYR A 163 -8.85 2.99 -13.69
C TYR A 163 -8.68 1.57 -14.21
N ASP A 164 -9.77 0.96 -14.66
CA ASP A 164 -9.72 -0.30 -15.41
C ASP A 164 -9.27 -0.08 -16.87
N GLU A 165 -9.20 -1.17 -17.64
CA GLU A 165 -8.80 -1.14 -19.05
C GLU A 165 -9.81 -0.40 -19.96
N THR A 166 -11.04 -0.17 -19.49
CA THR A 166 -12.06 0.61 -20.21
C THR A 166 -12.00 2.10 -19.89
N GLY A 167 -11.13 2.51 -18.95
CA GLY A 167 -11.02 3.88 -18.47
C GLY A 167 -12.03 4.25 -17.38
N GLN A 168 -12.79 3.29 -16.85
CA GLN A 168 -13.70 3.52 -15.73
C GLN A 168 -12.93 3.50 -14.41
N GLU A 169 -13.28 4.41 -13.49
CA GLU A 169 -12.67 4.45 -12.16
C GLU A 169 -13.02 3.19 -11.36
N ILE A 170 -12.01 2.57 -10.75
CA ILE A 170 -12.18 1.36 -9.95
C ILE A 170 -12.98 1.66 -8.68
N LYS A 171 -13.99 0.83 -8.43
CA LYS A 171 -14.63 0.72 -7.11
C LYS A 171 -13.94 -0.38 -6.30
N LEU A 172 -13.47 -0.03 -5.11
CA LEU A 172 -12.76 -0.94 -4.21
C LEU A 172 -13.73 -1.63 -3.25
N ASN A 173 -13.37 -2.81 -2.74
CA ASN A 173 -14.04 -3.39 -1.58
C ASN A 173 -13.90 -2.45 -0.37
N ARG A 174 -14.94 -2.39 0.46
CA ARG A 174 -14.84 -1.69 1.74
C ARG A 174 -13.83 -2.40 2.63
N GLY A 175 -12.97 -1.62 3.29
CA GLY A 175 -11.96 -2.15 4.20
C GLY A 175 -10.55 -1.68 3.86
N LEU A 176 -9.55 -2.45 4.27
CA LEU A 176 -8.15 -2.08 4.14
C LEU A 176 -7.71 -2.09 2.67
N ILE A 177 -6.95 -1.06 2.28
CA ILE A 177 -6.34 -0.93 0.96
C ILE A 177 -4.83 -0.89 1.16
N TRP A 178 -4.12 -1.81 0.53
CA TRP A 178 -2.67 -1.86 0.57
C TRP A 178 -2.11 -1.49 -0.81
N PHE A 179 -1.23 -0.48 -0.84
CA PHE A 179 -0.52 -0.09 -2.05
C PHE A 179 0.91 -0.65 -2.03
N GLU A 180 1.24 -1.44 -3.03
CA GLU A 180 2.59 -1.96 -3.27
C GLU A 180 3.17 -1.21 -4.48
N ILE A 181 4.30 -0.54 -4.32
CA ILE A 181 4.89 0.28 -5.39
C ILE A 181 6.14 -0.43 -5.90
N LEU A 182 6.13 -0.84 -7.16
CA LEU A 182 7.24 -1.53 -7.81
C LEU A 182 7.82 -0.69 -8.95
N ASP A 183 9.08 -0.94 -9.30
CA ASP A 183 9.65 -0.36 -10.51
C ASP A 183 8.94 -0.89 -11.77
N ILE A 184 8.97 -0.09 -12.83
CA ILE A 184 8.41 -0.47 -14.12
C ILE A 184 9.11 -1.72 -14.65
N GLY A 185 8.33 -2.79 -14.85
CA GLY A 185 8.82 -4.06 -15.36
C GLY A 185 9.14 -5.09 -14.29
N ALA A 186 9.08 -4.72 -13.01
CA ALA A 186 9.19 -5.68 -11.91
C ALA A 186 8.14 -6.81 -12.06
N PRO A 187 8.53 -8.08 -11.92
CA PRO A 187 7.62 -9.20 -12.11
C PRO A 187 6.62 -9.30 -10.96
N VAL A 188 5.36 -9.56 -11.31
CA VAL A 188 4.29 -9.95 -10.37
C VAL A 188 3.75 -11.31 -10.81
N VAL A 189 3.98 -12.32 -9.99
CA VAL A 189 3.52 -13.68 -10.23
C VAL A 189 2.17 -13.86 -9.56
N VAL A 190 1.15 -14.25 -10.34
CA VAL A 190 -0.19 -14.54 -9.83
C VAL A 190 -0.52 -16.00 -10.12
N LYS A 191 -0.89 -16.75 -9.09
CA LYS A 191 -1.25 -18.17 -9.16
C LYS A 191 -2.64 -18.41 -8.56
#